data_AF-A0A847XAN1-F1
#
_entry.id   AF-A0A847XAN1-F1
#
_cell.length_a   1.000
_cell.length_b   1.000
_cell.length_c   1.000
_cell.angle_alpha   90.00
_cell.angle_beta   90.00
_cell.angle_gamma   90.00
#
_symmetry.space_group_name_H-M   'P 1'
#
loop_
_entity.id
_entity.type
_entity.pdbx_description
1 polymer ?
#
loop_
_entity_poly.entity_id
_entity_poly.type
_entity_poly.pdbx_seq_one_letter_code
_entity_poly.pdbx_strand_id
1 'polypeptide(L)' 'MRFKAIVSYDGSQFKGWQIQDDVRTVQGEIEKALSKISKKDIAI' A
#
# COMPACT_ATOMS: atom_id res chain seq x y z
N MET A 1 -15.09 4.06 -9.14
CA MET A 1 -14.25 3.61 -10.29
C MET A 1 -13.30 2.54 -9.78
N ARG A 2 -12.95 1.54 -10.60
CA ARG A 2 -12.02 0.46 -10.23
C ARG A 2 -10.87 0.46 -11.22
N PHE A 3 -9.65 0.37 -10.69
CA PHE A 3 -8.42 0.35 -11.48
C PHE A 3 -7.65 -0.93 -11.18
N LYS A 4 -6.83 -1.37 -12.14
CA LYS A 4 -5.88 -2.46 -11.95
C LYS A 4 -4.48 -1.89 -12.14
N ALA A 5 -3.57 -2.22 -11.23
CA ALA A 5 -2.15 -1.92 -11.33
C ALA A 5 -1.36 -3.21 -11.10
N ILE A 6 -0.16 -3.27 -11.67
CA ILE A 6 0.85 -4.29 -11.37
C ILE A 6 1.99 -3.57 -10.67
N VAL A 7 2.44 -4.08 -9.53
CA VAL A 7 3.45 -3.44 -8.70
C VAL A 7 4.67 -4.33 -8.52
N SER A 8 5.83 -3.70 -8.43
CA SER A 8 7.11 -4.32 -8.08
C SER A 8 7.77 -3.49 -6.99
N TYR A 9 8.40 -4.14 -6.02
CA TYR A 9 9.04 -3.47 -4.90
C TYR A 9 10.25 -4.27 -4.43
N ASP A 10 11.21 -3.57 -3.80
CA ASP A 10 12.26 -4.21 -3.01
C ASP A 10 11.69 -4.60 -1.65
N GLY A 11 11.62 -5.90 -1.37
CA GLY A 11 11.07 -6.44 -0.14
C GLY A 11 11.96 -6.26 1.10
N SER A 12 13.21 -5.83 0.95
CA SER A 12 14.22 -5.86 2.02
C SER A 12 13.84 -5.03 3.26
N GLN A 13 13.07 -3.95 3.09
CA GLN A 13 12.62 -3.07 4.18
C GLN A 13 11.16 -3.25 4.59
N PHE A 14 10.49 -4.29 4.08
CA PHE A 14 9.07 -4.51 4.32
C PHE A 14 8.83 -5.85 5.01
N LYS A 15 7.86 -5.88 5.92
CA LYS A 15 7.42 -7.10 6.60
C LYS A 15 6.29 -7.79 5.82
N GLY A 16 6.53 -7.99 4.52
CA GLY A 16 5.58 -8.62 3.60
C GLY A 16 4.58 -7.64 2.98
N TRP A 17 3.59 -8.21 2.29
CA TRP A 17 2.56 -7.47 1.55
C TRP A 17 1.49 -6.89 2.47
N GLN A 18 0.82 -7.76 3.23
CA GLN A 18 -0.37 -7.42 4.02
C GLN A 18 -0.05 -6.49 5.19
N ILE A 19 -0.94 -5.54 5.45
CA ILE A 19 -0.90 -4.69 6.64
C ILE A 19 -0.93 -5.53 7.92
N GLN A 20 -0.07 -5.13 8.84
CA GLN A 20 0.12 -5.70 10.17
C GLN A 20 0.43 -4.54 11.12
N ASP A 21 0.14 -4.71 12.39
CA ASP A 21 0.35 -3.66 13.40
C ASP A 21 1.84 -3.35 13.59
N ASP A 22 2.14 -2.06 13.75
CA ASP A 22 3.47 -1.52 14.08
C ASP A 22 4.64 -1.89 13.14
N VAL A 23 4.36 -2.38 11.93
CA VAL A 23 5.39 -2.71 10.94
C VAL A 23 5.10 -2.10 9.57
N ARG A 24 6.18 -1.77 8.84
CA ARG A 24 6.07 -1.25 7.48
C ARG A 24 5.77 -2.39 6.51
N THR A 25 4.69 -2.25 5.74
CA THR A 25 4.19 -3.25 4.78
C THR A 25 3.92 -2.59 3.44
N VAL A 26 3.94 -3.38 2.36
CA VAL A 26 3.80 -2.82 1.01
C VAL A 26 2.40 -2.29 0.76
N GLN A 27 1.37 -3.03 1.16
CA GLN A 27 -0.03 -2.60 1.03
C GLN A 27 -0.26 -1.28 1.76
N GLY A 28 0.18 -1.16 3.02
CA GLY A 28 -0.03 0.06 3.81
C GLY A 28 0.61 1.31 3.20
N GLU A 29 1.80 1.18 2.63
CA GLU A 29 2.46 2.31 1.96
C GLU A 29 1.76 2.70 0.64
N ILE A 30 1.27 1.72 -0.13
CA ILE A 30 0.48 1.99 -1.35
C ILE A 30 -0.85 2.66 -0.99
N GLU A 31 -1.58 2.13 -0.01
CA GLU A 31 -2.85 2.69 0.47
C GLU A 31 -2.67 4.13 0.97
N LYS A 32 -1.63 4.39 1.76
CA LYS A 32 -1.29 5.73 2.24
C LYS A 32 -1.02 6.71 1.09
N ALA A 33 -0.27 6.28 0.07
CA ALA A 33 0.01 7.10 -1.11
C ALA A 33 -1.25 7.36 -1.94
N LEU A 34 -2.06 6.33 -2.21
CA LEU A 34 -3.31 6.46 -2.96
C LEU A 34 -4.34 7.32 -2.22
N SER A 35 -4.38 7.22 -0.90
CA SER A 35 -5.26 8.04 -0.06
C SER A 35 -4.88 9.52 -0.15
N LYS A 36 -3.58 9.82 -0.14
CA LYS A 36 -3.07 11.19 -0.33
C LYS A 36 -3.40 11.76 -1.71
N ILE A 37 -3.30 10.95 -2.78
CA ILE A 37 -3.59 11.37 -4.15
C ILE A 37 -5.09 11.59 -4.36
N SER A 38 -5.92 10.68 -3.87
CA SER A 38 -7.37 10.70 -4.08
C SER A 38 -8.13 11.57 -3.07
N LYS A 39 -7.45 12.05 -2.00
CA LYS A 39 -8.03 12.78 -0.86
C LYS A 39 -9.17 12.02 -0.18
N LYS A 40 -9.08 10.69 -0.17
CA LYS A 40 -10.05 9.76 0.43
C LYS A 40 -9.29 8.61 1.09
N ASP A 41 -9.93 7.92 2.01
CA ASP A 41 -9.39 6.67 2.53
C ASP A 41 -9.54 5.57 1.47
N ILE A 42 -8.44 4.86 1.17
CA ILE A 42 -8.37 3.84 0.12
C ILE A 42 -7.81 2.55 0.73
N ALA A 43 -8.57 1.46 0.55
CA ALA A 43 -8.14 0.10 0.85
C ALA A 43 -8.09 -0.74 -0.44
N ILE A 44 -7.04 -1.55 -0.63
CA ILE A 44 -6.81 -2.38 -1.83
C ILE A 44 -6.70 -3.87 -1.52
#